data_AF-A0A3R5QVW7-F1
#
_entry.id   AF-A0A3R5QVW7-F1
#
_cell.length_a   1.000
_cell.length_b   1.000
_cell.length_c   1.000
_cell.angle_alpha   90.00
_cell.angle_beta   90.00
_cell.angle_gamma   90.00
#
_symmetry.space_group_name_H-M   'P 1'
#
loop_
_entity.id
_entity.type
_entity.pdbx_description
1 polymer ?
#
loop_
_entity_poly.entity_id
_entity_poly.type
_entity_poly.pdbx_seq_one_letter_code
_entity_poly.pdbx_strand_id
1 'polypeptide(L)'
;MTTFVRVLFLILFAIIVLAVFNLLKIFVLSKLKVNKWIVLALAIIAFVLPIVLRIQGNIVTPVFSGIFVILLLWFIDLQQGRIKKKDEKKVNIRPKAKPNRVKHMNKDNNK
;
A
#
# COMPACT_ATOMS: atom_id res chain seq x y z
N MET A 1 -16.60 -35.33 -11.93
CA MET A 1 -15.59 -34.28 -11.64
C MET A 1 -15.58 -34.05 -10.14
N THR A 2 -14.62 -34.65 -9.44
CA THR A 2 -14.57 -34.76 -7.97
C THR A 2 -14.36 -33.38 -7.34
N THR A 3 -15.17 -33.05 -6.33
CA THR A 3 -15.13 -31.78 -5.58
C THR A 3 -13.74 -31.47 -5.03
N PHE A 4 -12.96 -32.50 -4.69
CA PHE A 4 -11.57 -32.41 -4.26
C PHE A 4 -10.66 -31.65 -5.24
N VAL A 5 -10.75 -31.95 -6.54
CA VAL A 5 -9.91 -31.30 -7.57
C VAL A 5 -10.24 -29.80 -7.67
N ARG A 6 -11.51 -29.42 -7.46
CA ARG A 6 -11.93 -28.02 -7.47
C ARG A 6 -11.35 -27.24 -6.29
N VAL A 7 -11.35 -27.83 -5.10
CA VAL A 7 -10.76 -27.21 -3.90
C VAL A 7 -9.25 -27.03 -4.08
N LEU A 8 -8.56 -28.04 -4.60
CA LEU A 8 -7.13 -27.95 -4.89
C LEU A 8 -6.80 -26.83 -5.89
N PHE A 9 -7.60 -26.70 -6.95
CA PHE A 9 -7.47 -25.61 -7.92
C PHE A 9 -7.69 -24.22 -7.28
N LEU A 10 -8.67 -24.07 -6.39
CA LEU A 10 -8.92 -22.81 -5.68
C LEU A 10 -7.74 -22.42 -4.78
N ILE A 11 -7.14 -23.38 -4.08
CA ILE A 11 -5.96 -23.14 -3.24
C ILE A 11 -4.77 -22.70 -4.10
N LEU A 12 -4.52 -23.39 -5.22
CA LEU A 12 -3.46 -23.04 -6.14
C LEU A 12 -3.67 -21.64 -6.73
N PHE A 13 -4.91 -21.32 -7.11
CA PHE A 13 -5.30 -20.01 -7.61
C PHE A 13 -5.06 -18.90 -6.57
N ALA A 14 -5.40 -19.13 -5.31
CA ALA A 14 -5.16 -18.17 -4.23
C ALA A 14 -3.65 -17.88 -4.04
N ILE A 15 -2.80 -18.90 -4.12
CA ILE A 15 -1.33 -18.74 -4.07
C ILE A 15 -0.84 -17.89 -5.25
N ILE A 16 -1.35 -18.16 -6.46
CA ILE A 16 -1.00 -17.39 -7.67
C ILE A 16 -1.42 -15.92 -7.50
N VAL A 17 -2.63 -15.65 -7.00
CA VAL A 17 -3.12 -14.28 -6.75
C VAL A 17 -2.22 -13.54 -5.77
N LEU A 18 -1.77 -14.20 -4.70
CA LEU A 18 -0.82 -13.60 -3.74
C LEU A 18 0.56 -13.32 -4.37
N ALA A 19 1.06 -14.23 -5.21
CA ALA A 19 2.30 -14.00 -5.95
C ALA A 19 2.16 -12.78 -6.87
N VAL A 20 1.09 -12.73 -7.67
CA VAL A 20 0.77 -11.59 -8.55
C VAL A 20 0.67 -10.29 -7.74
N PHE A 21 0.00 -10.30 -6.60
CA PHE A 21 -0.08 -9.13 -5.73
C PHE A 21 1.31 -8.63 -5.29
N ASN A 22 2.22 -9.53 -4.89
CA ASN A 22 3.58 -9.15 -4.50
C ASN A 22 4.37 -8.55 -5.67
N LEU A 23 4.23 -9.10 -6.88
CA LEU A 23 4.82 -8.48 -8.09
C LEU A 23 4.23 -7.08 -8.33
N LEU A 24 2.91 -6.95 -8.37
CA LEU A 24 2.24 -5.66 -8.55
C LEU A 24 2.68 -4.65 -7.49
N LYS A 25 2.82 -5.10 -6.24
CA LYS A 25 3.27 -4.28 -5.13
C LYS A 25 4.62 -3.63 -5.41
N ILE A 26 5.59 -4.42 -5.89
CA ILE A 26 6.94 -3.95 -6.17
C ILE A 26 6.97 -3.03 -7.39
N PHE A 27 6.33 -3.42 -8.49
CA PHE A 27 6.47 -2.72 -9.78
C PHE A 27 5.57 -1.49 -9.92
N VAL A 28 4.33 -1.57 -9.46
CA VAL A 28 3.28 -0.57 -9.74
C VAL A 28 2.89 0.17 -8.47
N LEU A 29 2.46 -0.54 -7.43
CA LEU A 29 1.82 0.08 -6.25
C LEU A 29 2.84 0.85 -5.39
N SER A 30 4.12 0.47 -5.40
CA SER A 30 5.19 1.17 -4.67
C SER A 30 5.43 2.60 -5.17
N LYS A 31 5.15 2.85 -6.46
CA LYS A 31 5.37 4.16 -7.10
C LYS A 31 4.14 5.08 -7.05
N LEU A 32 2.95 4.52 -6.80
CA LEU A 32 1.70 5.27 -6.86
C LEU A 32 1.33 5.87 -5.50
N LYS A 33 1.25 7.20 -5.43
CA LYS A 33 0.72 7.94 -4.27
C LYS A 33 -0.80 8.08 -4.40
N VAL A 34 -1.55 7.00 -4.16
CA VAL A 34 -3.01 7.01 -4.24
C VAL A 34 -3.64 7.25 -2.87
N ASN A 35 -4.76 7.99 -2.83
CA ASN A 35 -5.55 8.13 -1.62
C ASN A 35 -6.21 6.79 -1.25
N LYS A 36 -6.14 6.40 0.02
CA LYS A 36 -6.67 5.12 0.53
C LYS A 36 -8.16 4.91 0.22
N TRP A 37 -8.94 5.99 0.21
CA TRP A 37 -10.37 5.94 -0.07
C TRP A 37 -10.71 5.60 -1.52
N ILE A 38 -9.84 5.95 -2.47
CA ILE A 38 -10.02 5.62 -3.89
C ILE A 38 -9.88 4.12 -4.09
N VAL A 39 -8.86 3.51 -3.47
CA VAL A 39 -8.63 2.06 -3.55
C VAL A 39 -9.77 1.29 -2.88
N LEU A 40 -10.33 1.80 -1.78
CA LEU A 40 -11.50 1.23 -1.14
C LEU A 40 -12.73 1.27 -2.04
N ALA A 41 -13.01 2.43 -2.65
CA ALA A 41 -14.12 2.57 -3.59
C ALA A 41 -13.98 1.60 -4.76
N LEU A 42 -12.77 1.45 -5.31
CA LEU A 42 -12.49 0.51 -6.39
C LEU A 42 -12.72 -0.95 -5.97
N ALA A 43 -12.32 -1.33 -4.75
CA ALA A 43 -12.58 -2.66 -4.21
C ALA A 43 -14.08 -2.95 -4.08
N ILE A 44 -14.85 -1.98 -3.57
CA ILE A 44 -16.32 -2.11 -3.45
C ILE A 44 -16.94 -2.26 -4.85
N ILE A 45 -16.53 -1.45 -5.82
CA ILE A 45 -17.01 -1.56 -7.20
C ILE A 45 -16.68 -2.94 -7.76
N ALA A 46 -15.43 -3.41 -7.63
CA ALA A 46 -15.02 -4.73 -8.12
C ALA A 46 -15.83 -5.89 -7.49
N PHE A 47 -16.29 -5.73 -6.25
CA PHE A 47 -17.15 -6.69 -5.57
C PHE A 47 -18.61 -6.64 -6.04
N VAL A 48 -19.17 -5.43 -6.19
CA VAL A 48 -20.59 -5.23 -6.54
C VAL A 48 -20.86 -5.43 -8.03
N LEU A 49 -19.90 -5.09 -8.90
CA LEU A 49 -20.04 -5.17 -10.36
C LEU A 49 -20.48 -6.55 -10.87
N PRO A 50 -19.83 -7.68 -10.50
CA PRO A 50 -20.24 -9.00 -10.97
C PRO A 50 -21.63 -9.41 -10.45
N ILE A 51 -22.05 -8.90 -9.28
CA ILE A 51 -23.36 -9.18 -8.68
C ILE A 51 -24.46 -8.47 -9.48
N VAL A 52 -24.28 -7.18 -9.76
CA VAL A 52 -25.27 -6.36 -10.49
C VAL A 52 -25.43 -6.83 -11.93
N LEU A 53 -24.32 -7.14 -12.60
CA LEU A 53 -24.31 -7.60 -13.98
C LEU A 53 -24.64 -9.10 -14.12
N ARG A 54 -24.88 -9.81 -13.00
CA ARG A 54 -25.14 -11.26 -12.95
C ARG A 54 -24.12 -12.06 -13.76
N ILE A 55 -22.85 -11.65 -13.71
CA ILE A 55 -21.77 -12.32 -14.43
C ILE A 55 -21.49 -13.64 -13.72
N GLN A 56 -21.84 -14.75 -14.37
CA GLN A 56 -21.64 -16.09 -13.84
C GLN A 56 -20.84 -16.91 -14.84
N GLY A 57 -19.76 -17.52 -14.36
CA GLY A 57 -18.95 -18.43 -15.16
C GLY A 57 -17.84 -19.05 -14.33
N ASN A 58 -17.54 -20.32 -14.61
CA ASN A 58 -16.59 -21.11 -13.81
C ASN A 58 -15.18 -20.47 -13.73
N ILE A 59 -14.81 -19.66 -14.72
CA ILE A 59 -13.52 -18.94 -14.78
C ILE A 59 -13.69 -17.47 -14.38
N VAL A 60 -14.81 -16.84 -14.74
CA VAL A 60 -15.01 -15.40 -14.58
C VAL A 60 -15.19 -15.03 -13.10
N THR A 61 -15.95 -15.85 -12.36
CA THR A 61 -16.18 -15.65 -10.93
C THR A 61 -14.89 -15.64 -10.10
N PRO A 62 -13.98 -16.64 -10.19
CA PRO A 62 -12.73 -16.61 -9.43
C PRO A 62 -11.81 -15.45 -9.85
N VAL A 63 -11.83 -15.02 -11.12
CA VAL A 63 -11.04 -13.86 -11.57
C VAL A 63 -11.50 -12.58 -10.89
N PHE A 64 -12.82 -12.29 -10.87
CA PHE A 64 -13.35 -11.12 -10.16
C PHE A 64 -13.06 -11.19 -8.65
N SER A 65 -13.19 -12.37 -8.04
CA SER A 65 -12.79 -12.58 -6.64
C SER A 65 -11.31 -12.29 -6.41
N GLY A 66 -10.43 -12.72 -7.32
CA GLY A 66 -8.99 -12.45 -7.24
C GLY A 66 -8.66 -10.96 -7.33
N ILE A 67 -9.30 -10.25 -8.27
CA ILE A 67 -9.16 -8.79 -8.42
C ILE A 67 -9.60 -8.07 -7.15
N PHE A 68 -10.75 -8.47 -6.58
CA PHE A 68 -11.23 -7.92 -5.31
C PHE A 68 -10.21 -8.11 -4.18
N VAL A 69 -9.68 -9.33 -4.03
CA VAL A 69 -8.66 -9.64 -3.01
C VAL A 69 -7.40 -8.79 -3.19
N ILE A 70 -6.92 -8.62 -4.42
CA ILE A 70 -5.76 -7.77 -4.75
C ILE A 70 -6.01 -6.32 -4.32
N LEU A 71 -7.16 -5.76 -4.67
CA LEU A 71 -7.53 -4.39 -4.32
C LEU A 71 -7.68 -4.20 -2.81
N LEU A 72 -8.28 -5.19 -2.12
CA LEU A 72 -8.44 -5.17 -0.67
C LEU A 72 -7.09 -5.25 0.06
N LEU A 73 -6.19 -6.15 -0.38
CA LEU A 73 -4.83 -6.23 0.15
C LEU A 73 -4.05 -4.93 -0.07
N TRP A 74 -4.23 -4.30 -1.23
CA TRP A 74 -3.61 -3.00 -1.50
C TRP A 74 -4.13 -1.91 -0.56
N PHE A 75 -5.44 -1.86 -0.32
CA PHE A 75 -6.04 -0.95 0.64
C PHE A 75 -5.48 -1.15 2.06
N ILE A 76 -5.34 -2.40 2.51
CA ILE A 76 -4.76 -2.73 3.82
C ILE A 76 -3.31 -2.22 3.91
N ASP A 77 -2.49 -2.43 2.86
CA ASP A 77 -1.10 -2.00 2.84
C ASP A 77 -0.96 -0.45 2.88
N LEU A 78 -1.87 0.25 2.20
CA LEU A 78 -1.98 1.72 2.25
C LEU A 78 -2.42 2.23 3.64
N GLN A 79 -3.38 1.57 4.29
CA GLN A 79 -3.85 1.94 5.64
C GLN A 79 -2.79 1.74 6.70
N GLN A 80 -2.03 0.64 6.64
CA GLN A 80 -0.96 0.37 7.60
C GLN A 80 0.26 1.29 7.43
N GLY A 81 0.28 2.14 6.38
CA GLY A 81 1.35 3.09 6.14
C GLY A 81 2.70 2.43 5.86
N ARG A 82 2.73 1.13 5.52
CA ARG A 82 3.97 0.39 5.23
C ARG A 82 4.72 0.98 4.03
N ILE A 83 3.99 1.64 3.12
CA ILE A 83 4.54 2.37 1.97
C ILE A 83 5.23 3.69 2.38
N LYS A 84 4.93 4.26 3.56
CA LYS A 84 5.47 5.57 4.01
C LYS A 84 6.64 5.50 5.00
N LYS A 85 7.01 4.32 5.52
CA LYS A 85 7.99 4.20 6.62
C LYS A 85 9.48 4.36 6.23
N LYS A 86 9.79 4.76 4.99
CA LYS A 86 11.17 5.04 4.53
C LYS A 86 11.45 6.52 4.26
N ASP A 87 10.59 7.44 4.70
CA ASP A 87 11.08 8.78 4.97
C ASP A 87 11.84 8.71 6.30
N GLU A 88 13.07 8.18 6.22
CA GLU A 88 14.10 8.42 7.22
C GLU A 88 14.03 9.92 7.50
N LYS A 89 13.59 10.30 8.71
CA LYS A 89 13.56 11.70 9.11
C LYS A 89 14.96 12.21 8.81
N LYS A 90 15.09 13.01 7.75
CA LYS A 90 16.36 13.63 7.37
C LYS A 90 16.74 14.42 8.61
N VAL A 91 17.63 13.87 9.43
CA VAL A 91 18.11 14.54 10.64
C VAL A 91 18.90 15.70 10.06
N ASN A 92 18.22 16.83 9.92
CA ASN A 92 18.85 18.06 9.50
C ASN A 92 19.71 18.47 10.68
N ILE A 93 20.94 17.94 10.72
CA ILE A 93 21.99 18.36 11.63
C ILE A 93 22.32 19.80 11.22
N ARG A 94 21.45 20.72 11.63
CA ARG A 94 21.77 22.13 11.58
C ARG A 94 22.92 22.33 12.56
N PRO A 95 24.00 23.00 12.16
CA PRO A 95 25.08 23.30 13.09
C PRO A 95 24.49 24.04 14.29
N LYS A 96 24.67 23.47 15.49
CA LYS A 96 24.26 24.13 16.73
C LYS A 96 25.05 25.44 16.83
N ALA A 97 24.39 26.52 17.23
CA ALA A 97 25.05 27.81 17.42
C ALA A 97 26.19 27.68 18.45
N LYS A 98 27.32 28.36 18.21
CA LYS A 98 28.47 28.37 19.12
C LYS A 98 28.02 28.87 20.51
N PRO A 99 28.18 28.08 21.59
CA PRO A 99 27.56 28.36 22.89
C PRO A 99 28.03 29.64 23.57
N ASN A 100 29.14 30.25 23.10
CA ASN A 100 29.72 31.46 23.72
C ASN A 100 29.74 32.70 22.80
N ARG A 101 28.87 32.78 21.78
CA ARG A 101 28.87 33.93 20.85
C ARG A 101 28.47 35.25 21.53
N VAL A 102 27.59 35.19 22.53
CA VAL A 102 26.97 36.36 23.18
C VAL A 102 27.81 36.94 24.32
N LYS A 103 28.70 36.14 24.93
CA LYS A 103 29.49 36.55 26.11
C LYS A 103 30.55 37.61 25.78
N HIS A 104 30.95 37.73 24.52
CA HIS A 104 31.96 38.70 24.08
C HIS A 104 31.38 40.02 23.55
N MET A 105 30.10 40.06 23.15
CA MET A 105 29.48 41.29 22.62
C MET A 105 29.29 42.38 23.69
N ASN A 106 29.12 42.03 24.97
CA ASN A 106 28.98 43.02 26.04
C ASN A 106 30.31 43.57 26.57
N LYS A 107 31.46 43.01 26.18
CA LYS A 107 32.76 43.45 26.70
C LYS A 107 33.36 44.61 25.90
N ASP A 108 32.98 44.75 24.63
CA ASP A 108 33.47 45.81 23.74
C ASP A 108 32.67 47.11 23.83
N ASN A 109 31.47 47.11 24.40
CA ASN A 109 30.62 48.30 24.55
C ASN A 109 30.87 49.11 25.83
N ASN A 110 31.91 48.77 26.60
CA ASN A 110 32.23 49.42 27.88
C ASN A 110 33.67 49.97 27.87
N LYS A 111 34.04 50.63 26.77
CA LYS A 111 35.30 51.34 26.56
C LYS A 111 34.99 52.73 26.02
#